data_AF-A0A5K0XKP9-F1
#
_entry.id   AF-A0A5K0XKP9-F1
#
_cell.length_a   1.000
_cell.length_b   1.000
_cell.length_c   1.000
_cell.angle_alpha   90.00
_cell.angle_beta   90.00
_cell.angle_gamma   90.00
#
_symmetry.space_group_name_H-M   'P 1'
#
loop_
_entity.id
_entity.type
_entity.pdbx_description
1 polymer ?
#
loop_
_entity_poly.entity_id
_entity_poly.type
_entity_poly.pdbx_seq_one_letter_code
_entity_poly.pdbx_strand_id
1 'polypeptide(L)' 'WEQCQPLVYRYKGALFRSFHTFEVAEYHMNEYLYNKYGVQLRRPLNIDYVNATQEEE' A
#
# COMPACT_ATOMS: atom_id res chain seq x y z
N TRP A 1 11.23 5.66 -2.74
CA TRP A 1 11.62 4.27 -3.04
C TRP A 1 12.09 3.56 -1.79
N GLU A 2 13.04 4.12 -1.03
CA GLU A 2 13.62 3.55 0.20
C GLU A 2 12.57 3.07 1.22
N GLN A 3 11.50 3.84 1.46
CA GLN A 3 10.43 3.44 2.38
C GLN A 3 9.47 2.38 1.82
N CYS A 4 9.34 2.28 0.48
CA CYS A 4 8.39 1.37 -0.17
C CYS A 4 9.02 0.02 -0.49
N GLN A 5 10.31 -0.01 -0.84
CA GLN A 5 11.01 -1.21 -1.28
C GLN A 5 10.97 -2.36 -0.25
N PRO A 6 11.21 -2.13 1.06
CA PRO A 6 11.11 -3.18 2.07
C PRO A 6 9.71 -3.82 2.15
N LEU A 7 8.66 -3.06 1.85
CA LEU A 7 7.27 -3.50 1.96
C LEU A 7 6.82 -4.39 0.79
N VAL A 8 7.46 -4.27 -0.37
CA VAL A 8 6.99 -4.91 -1.61
C VAL A 8 7.96 -5.97 -2.12
N TYR A 9 9.25 -5.81 -1.87
CA TYR A 9 10.29 -6.59 -2.54
C TYR A 9 10.31 -8.08 -2.14
N ARG A 10 9.92 -8.40 -0.90
CA ARG A 10 9.86 -9.80 -0.42
C ARG A 10 8.54 -10.51 -0.73
N TYR A 11 7.55 -9.80 -1.28
CA TYR A 11 6.22 -10.35 -1.51
C TYR A 11 6.01 -10.67 -2.99
N LYS A 12 6.02 -11.96 -3.32
CA LYS A 12 5.77 -12.43 -4.69
C LYS A 12 4.38 -12.03 -5.15
N GLY A 13 4.30 -11.33 -6.29
CA GLY A 13 3.04 -10.82 -6.83
C GLY A 13 2.58 -9.49 -6.23
N ALA A 14 3.42 -8.82 -5.43
CA ALA A 14 3.13 -7.47 -4.97
C ALA A 14 2.96 -6.51 -6.16
N LEU A 15 1.89 -5.73 -6.11
CA LEU A 15 1.62 -4.65 -7.05
C LEU A 15 1.95 -3.33 -6.37
N PHE A 16 2.85 -2.55 -6.96
CA PHE A 16 3.24 -1.24 -6.45
C PHE A 16 3.37 -0.25 -7.59
N ARG A 17 3.06 1.02 -7.30
CA ARG A 17 3.13 2.13 -8.25
C ARG A 17 3.49 3.40 -7.50
N SER A 18 4.35 4.22 -8.09
CA SER A 18 4.67 5.54 -7.54
C SER A 18 3.64 6.59 -7.97
N PHE A 19 3.37 7.52 -7.08
CA PHE A 19 2.47 8.65 -7.30
C PHE A 19 3.12 9.94 -6.79
N HIS A 20 2.64 11.08 -7.28
CA HIS A 20 3.18 12.39 -6.90
C HIS A 20 2.61 12.90 -5.57
N THR A 21 1.36 12.56 -5.25
CA THR A 21 0.71 12.89 -3.98
C THR A 21 0.02 11.67 -3.37
N PHE A 22 -0.23 11.73 -2.06
CA PHE A 22 -0.93 10.69 -1.34
C PHE A 22 -2.39 10.54 -1.80
N GLU A 23 -3.12 11.63 -2.08
CA GLU A 23 -4.52 11.53 -2.48
C GLU A 23 -4.69 10.78 -3.81
N VAL A 24 -3.76 10.98 -4.76
CA VAL A 24 -3.78 10.27 -6.04
C VAL A 24 -3.52 8.77 -5.83
N ALA A 25 -2.60 8.42 -4.92
CA ALA A 25 -2.33 7.04 -4.57
C ALA A 25 -3.54 6.37 -3.91
N GLU A 26 -4.18 7.06 -2.96
CA GLU A 26 -5.37 6.59 -2.24
C GLU A 26 -6.55 6.39 -3.19
N TYR A 27 -6.81 7.35 -4.07
CA TYR A 27 -7.86 7.23 -5.08
C TYR A 27 -7.65 6.03 -5.99
N HIS A 28 -6.43 5.87 -6.53
CA HIS A 28 -6.10 4.75 -7.42
C HIS A 28 -6.24 3.39 -6.71
N MET A 29 -5.83 3.30 -5.44
CA MET A 29 -5.99 2.07 -4.66
C MET A 29 -7.46 1.72 -4.43
N ASN A 30 -8.29 2.71 -4.10
CA ASN A 30 -9.72 2.52 -3.94
C ASN A 30 -10.40 2.08 -5.24
N GLU A 31 -10.06 2.72 -6.36
CA GLU A 31 -10.59 2.36 -7.68
C GLU A 31 -10.20 0.92 -8.05
N TYR A 32 -8.93 0.56 -7.85
CA TYR A 32 -8.43 -0.79 -8.13
C TYR A 32 -9.15 -1.86 -7.30
N LEU A 33 -9.30 -1.64 -5.99
CA LEU A 33 -9.97 -2.58 -5.09
C LEU A 33 -11.45 -2.73 -5.41
N TYR A 34 -12.11 -1.62 -5.75
CA TYR A 34 -13.50 -1.64 -6.15
C TYR A 34 -13.70 -2.42 -7.46
N ASN A 35 -12.90 -2.11 -8.48
CA ASN A 35 -13.02 -2.76 -9.79
C ASN A 35 -12.67 -4.25 -9.75
N LYS A 36 -11.70 -4.64 -8.92
CA LYS A 36 -11.22 -6.04 -8.87
C LYS A 36 -12.00 -6.91 -7.89
N TYR A 37 -12.41 -6.37 -6.76
CA TYR A 37 -13.00 -7.13 -5.65
C TYR A 37 -14.38 -6.63 -5.21
N GLY A 38 -14.87 -5.52 -5.76
CA GLY A 38 -16.12 -4.89 -5.31
C GLY A 38 -16.00 -4.22 -3.93
N VAL A 39 -14.78 -3.96 -3.45
CA VAL A 39 -14.52 -3.44 -2.09
C VAL A 39 -14.15 -1.95 -2.15
N GLN A 40 -14.81 -1.12 -1.34
CA GLN A 40 -14.36 0.24 -1.04
C GLN A 40 -13.70 0.27 0.34
N LEU A 41 -12.52 0.89 0.45
CA LEU A 41 -11.95 1.18 1.77
C LEU A 41 -12.79 2.27 2.42
N ARG A 42 -13.52 1.91 3.49
CA ARG A 42 -14.33 2.88 4.26
C ARG A 42 -13.49 3.83 5.13
N ARG A 43 -12.18 3.64 5.19
CA ARG A 43 -11.23 4.45 5.99
C ARG A 43 -9.92 4.61 5.23
N PRO A 44 -9.21 5.75 5.42
CA PRO A 44 -7.85 5.88 4.96
C PRO A 44 -7.03 4.71 5.49
N LEU A 45 -6.21 4.08 4.63
CA LEU A 45 -5.19 3.15 5.09
C LEU A 45 -4.29 3.94 6.02
N ASN A 46 -4.38 3.68 7.32
CA ASN A 46 -3.51 4.33 8.30
C ASN A 46 -2.12 3.69 8.17
N ILE A 47 -1.30 4.24 7.27
CA ILE A 47 0.06 3.77 6.96
C ILE A 47 1.00 3.97 8.16
N ASP A 48 0.59 4.70 9.20
CA ASP A 48 1.37 4.90 10.43
C ASP A 48 1.63 3.58 11.21
N TYR A 49 0.96 2.49 10.86
CA TYR A 49 1.11 1.16 11.50
C TYR A 49 1.94 0.15 10.70
N VAL A 50 2.99 0.61 10.01
CA VAL A 50 4.09 -0.27 9.57
C VAL A 50 5.41 0.20 10.17
N ASN A 51 5.40 0.51 11.47
CA ASN A 51 6.63 0.44 12.24
C ASN A 51 6.97 -1.05 12.43
N ALA A 52 7.91 -1.52 11.62
CA ALA A 52 8.95 -2.44 12.02
C ALA A 52 8.57 -3.43 13.13
N THR A 53 7.90 -4.53 12.80
CA THR A 53 8.31 -5.81 13.38
C THR A 53 9.61 -6.22 12.69
N GLN A 54 10.70 -5.54 13.06
CA GLN A 54 12.00 -6.19 13.04
C GLN A 54 11.91 -7.27 14.12
N GLU A 55 11.66 -8.51 13.72
CA GLU A 55 12.05 -9.64 14.55
C GLU A 55 13.59 -9.60 14.58
N GLU A 56 14.13 -9.20 15.74
CA GLU A 56 15.54 -9.33 16.07
C GLU A 56 15.89 -10.83 16.13
N GLU A 57 16.84 -11.26 15.30
CA GLU A 57 17.53 -12.57 15.39
C GLU A 57 18.97 -12.34 15.88
#